data_AF-W6VLG4-F1
#
_entry.id   AF-W6VLG4-F1
#
_cell.length_a   1.000
_cell.length_b   1.000
_cell.length_c   1.000
_cell.angle_alpha   90.00
_cell.angle_beta   90.00
_cell.angle_gamma   90.00
#
_symmetry.space_group_name_H-M   'P 1'
#
loop_
_entity.id
_entity.type
_entity.pdbx_description
1 polymer ?
#
loop_
_entity_poly.entity_id
_entity_poly.type
_entity_poly.pdbx_seq_one_letter_code
_entity_poly.pdbx_strand_id
1 'polypeptide(L)'
;MDVSLGGVRVQDLGYRWGSSGKGEVLYFHWNSILLPKCIAEYVVLHEMVHLHEPHHTPDFWLRLDRAMPDYAQRKEWLAEHGIEVEGI
;
A
#
# COMPACT_ATOMS: atom_id res chain seq x y z
N MET A 1 3.09 -12.69 9.15
CA MET A 1 2.40 -12.88 7.86
C MET A 1 3.50 -13.17 6.87
N ASP A 2 3.64 -14.42 6.42
CA ASP A 2 4.70 -14.78 5.49
C ASP A 2 4.26 -14.48 4.05
N VAL A 3 5.10 -13.75 3.33
CA VAL A 3 4.93 -13.45 1.90
C VAL A 3 6.20 -13.84 1.16
N SER A 4 6.04 -14.49 0.01
CA SER A 4 7.10 -14.61 -0.99
C SER A 4 7.02 -13.38 -1.90
N LEU A 5 8.17 -12.78 -2.21
CA LEU A 5 8.27 -11.62 -3.07
C LEU A 5 9.13 -11.96 -4.28
N GLY A 6 8.60 -11.73 -5.48
CA GLY A 6 9.38 -11.76 -6.72
C GLY A 6 10.22 -10.50 -6.89
N GLY A 7 9.87 -9.41 -6.20
CA GLY A 7 10.70 -8.22 -6.09
C GLY A 7 9.95 -6.97 -5.65
N VAL A 8 10.73 -5.90 -5.44
CA VAL A 8 10.22 -4.55 -5.16
C VAL A 8 10.74 -3.60 -6.22
N ARG A 9 9.90 -2.68 -6.70
CA ARG A 9 10.24 -1.65 -7.68
C ARG A 9 9.71 -0.29 -7.21
N VAL A 10 10.53 0.73 -7.37
CA VAL A 10 10.14 2.13 -7.15
C VAL A 10 10.20 2.83 -8.50
N GLN A 11 9.08 3.43 -8.91
CA GLN A 11 8.96 4.10 -10.20
C GLN A 11 7.84 5.15 -10.13
N ASP A 12 7.66 5.90 -11.21
CA ASP A 12 6.46 6.71 -11.37
C ASP A 12 5.26 5.77 -11.64
N LEU A 13 4.15 5.99 -10.91
CA LEU A 13 2.91 5.21 -11.03
C LEU A 13 1.70 6.08 -11.37
N GLY A 14 1.90 7.36 -11.69
CA GLY A 14 0.84 8.35 -11.83
C GLY A 14 -0.03 8.43 -10.58
N TYR A 15 -1.35 8.34 -10.76
CA TYR A 15 -2.35 8.47 -9.69
C TYR A 15 -2.43 7.28 -8.69
N ARG A 16 -1.36 6.50 -8.52
CA ARG A 16 -1.35 5.34 -7.61
C ARG A 16 -0.12 5.38 -6.70
N TRP A 17 -0.35 5.21 -5.40
CA TRP A 17 0.73 5.05 -4.41
C TRP A 17 1.45 3.72 -4.49
N GLY A 18 0.73 2.66 -4.86
CA GLY A 18 1.26 1.30 -4.96
C GLY A 18 0.48 0.45 -5.97
N SER A 19 1.06 -0.70 -6.32
CA SER A 19 0.39 -1.75 -7.08
C SER A 19 1.10 -3.09 -6.87
N SER A 20 0.34 -4.17 -6.73
CA SER A 20 0.83 -5.54 -6.88
C SER A 20 0.74 -5.99 -8.34
N GLY A 21 1.83 -6.50 -8.92
CA GLY A 21 1.88 -7.03 -10.28
C GLY A 21 2.01 -8.55 -10.35
N LYS A 22 2.13 -9.09 -11.57
CA LYS A 22 2.36 -10.52 -11.80
C LYS A 22 3.70 -10.96 -11.19
N GLY A 23 3.76 -12.19 -10.69
CA GLY A 23 4.98 -12.78 -10.14
C GLY A 23 5.37 -12.20 -8.78
N GLU A 24 4.39 -11.79 -7.96
CA GLU A 24 4.62 -11.31 -6.59
C GLU A 24 5.55 -10.08 -6.51
N VAL A 25 5.51 -9.23 -7.54
CA VAL A 25 6.28 -7.98 -7.58
C VAL A 25 5.43 -6.84 -7.07
N LEU A 26 5.95 -6.09 -6.09
CA LEU A 26 5.32 -4.87 -5.58
C LEU A 26 5.94 -3.63 -6.20
N TYR A 27 5.09 -2.69 -6.60
CA TYR A 27 5.48 -1.41 -7.18
C TYR A 27 5.03 -0.30 -6.25
N PHE A 28 5.90 0.68 -6.02
CA PHE A 28 5.61 1.86 -5.22
C PHE A 28 5.94 3.13 -5.99
N HIS A 29 5.11 4.16 -5.80
CA HIS A 29 5.39 5.47 -6.36
C HIS A 29 6.60 6.09 -5.66
N TRP A 30 7.48 6.76 -6.39
CA TRP A 30 8.66 7.40 -5.79
C TRP A 30 8.29 8.47 -4.75
N ASN A 31 7.22 9.23 -4.99
CA ASN A 31 6.61 10.16 -4.01
C ASN A 31 6.26 9.55 -2.66
N SER A 32 6.17 8.22 -2.52
CA SER A 32 5.94 7.60 -1.21
C SER A 32 7.02 7.95 -0.18
N ILE A 33 8.20 8.42 -0.61
CA ILE A 33 9.25 8.93 0.29
C ILE A 33 8.84 10.23 1.01
N LEU A 34 7.89 10.98 0.47
CA LEU A 34 7.39 12.23 1.04
C LEU A 34 6.23 11.99 2.02
N LEU A 35 5.65 10.80 2.04
CA LEU A 35 4.61 10.45 3.00
C LEU A 35 5.19 10.36 4.41
N PRO A 36 4.41 10.70 5.46
CA PRO A 36 4.76 10.32 6.82
C PRO A 36 5.02 8.82 6.90
N LYS A 37 6.04 8.42 7.67
CA LYS A 37 6.49 7.02 7.77
C LYS A 37 5.34 6.03 8.01
N CYS A 38 4.42 6.36 8.93
CA CYS A 38 3.28 5.49 9.26
C CYS A 38 2.33 5.30 8.06
N ILE A 39 2.22 6.28 7.18
CA ILE A 39 1.37 6.24 6.00
C ILE A 39 2.04 5.48 4.87
N ALA A 40 3.36 5.65 4.69
CA ALA A 40 4.14 4.82 3.78
C ALA A 40 4.07 3.32 4.18
N GLU A 41 4.15 3.01 5.48
CA GLU A 41 3.95 1.65 6.00
C GLU A 41 2.57 1.08 5.66
N TYR A 42 1.52 1.91 5.72
CA TYR A 42 0.17 1.50 5.32
C TYR A 42 0.13 1.14 3.84
N VAL A 43 0.71 1.95 2.95
CA VAL A 43 0.79 1.64 1.51
C VAL A 43 1.54 0.33 1.28
N VAL A 44 2.69 0.13 1.94
CA VAL A 44 3.46 -1.12 1.82
C VAL A 44 2.63 -2.32 2.24
N LEU A 45 1.99 -2.25 3.41
CA LEU A 45 1.21 -3.37 3.93
C LEU A 45 -0.03 -3.62 3.07
N HIS A 46 -0.67 -2.57 2.54
CA HIS A 46 -1.78 -2.67 1.60
C HIS A 46 -1.41 -3.52 0.38
N GLU A 47 -0.28 -3.22 -0.26
CA GLU A 47 0.21 -3.97 -1.41
C GLU A 47 0.66 -5.40 -1.05
N MET A 48 1.22 -5.61 0.15
CA MET A 48 1.54 -6.96 0.63
C MET A 48 0.30 -7.82 0.86
N VAL A 49 -0.81 -7.23 1.32
CA VAL A 49 -2.07 -7.97 1.49
C VAL A 49 -2.64 -8.39 0.13
N HIS A 50 -2.43 -7.59 -0.93
CA HIS A 50 -2.83 -7.97 -2.29
C HIS A 50 -2.17 -9.26 -2.82
N LEU A 51 -1.02 -9.67 -2.26
CA LEU A 51 -0.39 -10.95 -2.59
C LEU A 51 -1.19 -12.17 -2.12
N HIS A 52 -2.05 -12.00 -1.11
CA HIS A 52 -2.95 -13.05 -0.63
C HIS A 52 -4.39 -12.81 -1.08
N GLU A 53 -4.83 -11.56 -1.05
CA GLU A 53 -6.20 -11.13 -1.29
C GLU A 53 -6.22 -10.11 -2.45
N PRO A 54 -6.38 -10.54 -3.71
CA PRO A 54 -6.24 -9.64 -4.88
C PRO A 54 -7.26 -8.50 -4.95
N HIS A 55 -8.33 -8.57 -4.15
CA HIS A 55 -9.43 -7.63 -4.15
C HIS A 55 -9.71 -7.17 -2.72
N HIS A 56 -10.27 -5.97 -2.55
CA HIS A 56 -10.62 -5.38 -1.25
C HIS A 56 -11.89 -6.02 -0.62
N THR A 57 -11.92 -7.34 -0.54
CA THR A 57 -12.98 -8.13 0.11
C THR A 57 -12.93 -7.98 1.64
N PRO A 58 -13.94 -8.45 2.39
CA PRO A 58 -13.86 -8.50 3.85
C PRO A 58 -12.60 -9.21 4.37
N ASP A 59 -12.13 -10.26 3.70
CA ASP A 59 -10.93 -11.01 4.08
C ASP A 59 -9.64 -10.18 3.90
N PHE A 60 -9.57 -9.34 2.86
CA PHE A 60 -8.50 -8.34 2.71
C PHE A 60 -8.43 -7.43 3.93
N TRP A 61 -9.55 -6.84 4.31
CA TRP A 61 -9.59 -5.88 5.42
C TRP A 61 -9.32 -6.57 6.75
N LEU A 62 -9.84 -7.77 6.97
CA LEU A 62 -9.56 -8.56 8.16
C LEU A 62 -8.06 -8.90 8.27
N ARG A 63 -7.41 -9.23 7.17
CA ARG A 63 -5.97 -9.53 7.15
C ARG A 63 -5.14 -8.27 7.40
N LEU A 64 -5.52 -7.15 6.80
CA LEU A 64 -4.87 -5.86 7.02
C LEU A 64 -5.01 -5.40 8.48
N ASP A 65 -6.21 -5.49 9.05
CA ASP A 65 -6.52 -5.15 10.44
C ASP A 65 -5.69 -5.97 11.45
N ARG A 66 -5.56 -7.28 11.22
CA ARG A 66 -4.71 -8.15 12.05
C ARG A 66 -3.24 -7.74 12.08
N ALA A 67 -2.75 -7.15 11.00
CA ALA A 67 -1.36 -6.71 10.89
C ALA A 67 -1.17 -5.23 11.28
N MET A 68 -2.20 -4.40 11.12
CA MET A 68 -2.20 -2.97 11.39
C MET A 68 -3.60 -2.53 11.87
N PRO A 69 -3.89 -2.62 13.18
CA PRO A 69 -5.22 -2.33 13.72
C PRO A 69 -5.68 -0.87 13.54
N ASP A 70 -4.75 0.03 13.25
CA ASP A 70 -5.01 1.45 12.96
C ASP A 70 -5.09 1.76 11.46
N TYR A 71 -5.20 0.74 10.58
CA TYR A 71 -5.21 0.94 9.13
C TYR A 71 -6.29 1.91 8.66
N ALA A 72 -7.46 1.91 9.31
CA ALA A 72 -8.58 2.76 8.92
C ALA A 72 -8.24 4.25 9.05
N GLN A 73 -7.55 4.64 10.13
CA GLN A 73 -7.10 6.02 10.37
C GLN A 73 -6.03 6.42 9.35
N ARG A 74 -5.09 5.51 9.04
CA ARG A 74 -4.04 5.76 8.03
C ARG A 74 -4.61 5.86 6.61
N LYS A 75 -5.62 5.04 6.29
CA LYS A 75 -6.35 5.10 5.02
C LYS A 75 -7.07 6.44 4.87
N GLU A 76 -7.77 6.88 5.91
CA GLU A 76 -8.47 8.17 5.94
C GLU A 76 -7.49 9.33 5.76
N TRP A 77 -6.40 9.34 6.54
CA TRP A 77 -5.35 10.34 6.40
C TRP A 77 -4.80 10.40 4.96
N LEU A 78 -4.50 9.23 4.36
CA LEU A 78 -3.96 9.17 3.00
C LEU A 78 -4.97 9.66 1.96
N ALA A 79 -6.26 9.41 2.16
CA ALA A 79 -7.31 9.91 1.26
C ALA A 79 -7.45 11.44 1.34
N GLU A 80 -7.26 12.02 2.52
CA GLU A 80 -7.38 13.47 2.75
C GLU A 80 -6.12 14.24 2.30
N HIS A 81 -4.93 13.74 2.64
CA HIS A 81 -3.68 14.48 2.52
C HIS A 81 -2.78 13.95 1.38
N GLY A 82 -3.09 12.79 0.80
CA GLY A 82 -2.25 12.19 -0.24
C GLY A 82 -2.10 13.10 -1.47
N ILE A 83 -3.16 13.81 -1.85
CA ILE A 83 -3.15 14.72 -3.02
C ILE A 83 -2.20 15.92 -2.81
N GLU A 84 -1.96 16.30 -1.55
CA GLU A 84 -1.07 17.42 -1.20
C GLU A 84 0.41 17.06 -1.38
N VAL A 85 0.73 15.76 -1.42
CA VAL A 85 2.06 15.25 -1.72
C VAL A 85 2.22 15.25 -3.23
N GLU A 86 2.88 16.28 -3.78
CA GLU A 86 2.98 16.60 -5.21
C GLU A 86 2.69 15.43 -6.18
N GLY A 87 1.51 15.41 -6.78
CA GLY A 87 1.27 14.69 -8.04
C GLY A 87 0.75 13.26 -7.97
N ILE A 88 -0.20 12.97 -7.07
CA ILE A 88 -1.09 11.79 -7.16
C ILE A 88 -2.54 12.21 -6.95
#